data_AF-A0A0C2YKA0-F1
#
_entry.id   AF-A0A0C2YKA0-F1
#
_cell.length_a   1.000
_cell.length_b   1.000
_cell.length_c   1.000
_cell.angle_alpha   90.00
_cell.angle_beta   90.00
_cell.angle_gamma   90.00
#
_symmetry.space_group_name_H-M   'P 1'
#
loop_
_entity.id
_entity.type
_entity.pdbx_description
1 polymer ?
#
loop_
_entity_poly.entity_id
_entity_poly.type
_entity_poly.pdbx_seq_one_letter_code
_entity_poly.pdbx_strand_id
1 'polypeptide(L)' 'LLDDKFIEVYHHRIVCHCHDGVDCQLYPQIFTYSANYPEKVLIATVQNMGECLCPCCLIPKSRIHQIATERDML' A
#
# COMPACT_ATOMS: atom_id res chain seq x y z
N LEU A 1 -13.80 -5.45 14.59
CA LEU A 1 -13.42 -4.70 13.36
C LEU A 1 -14.67 -4.24 12.63
N LEU A 2 -15.63 -5.15 12.38
CA LEU A 2 -16.94 -4.82 11.82
C LEU A 2 -18.00 -4.74 12.92
N ASP A 3 -17.80 -3.86 13.90
CA ASP A 3 -18.85 -3.61 14.90
C ASP A 3 -19.93 -2.68 14.33
N ASP A 4 -21.07 -2.57 15.03
CA ASP A 4 -22.22 -1.79 14.54
C ASP A 4 -21.85 -0.32 14.32
N LYS A 5 -20.99 0.23 15.17
CA LYS A 5 -20.46 1.59 15.06
C LYS A 5 -19.64 1.76 13.78
N PHE A 6 -18.80 0.79 13.44
CA PHE A 6 -18.02 0.79 12.20
C PHE A 6 -18.93 0.74 10.98
N ILE A 7 -19.97 -0.11 10.98
CA ILE A 7 -20.92 -0.23 9.87
C ILE A 7 -21.69 1.09 9.68
N GLU A 8 -22.15 1.70 10.77
CA GLU A 8 -22.83 3.00 10.73
C GLU A 8 -21.93 4.08 10.12
N VAL A 9 -20.67 4.17 10.57
CA VAL A 9 -19.68 5.12 10.05
C VAL A 9 -19.34 4.83 8.58
N TYR A 10 -19.30 3.57 8.17
CA TYR A 10 -19.05 3.18 6.79
C TYR A 10 -20.15 3.69 5.86
N HIS A 11 -21.41 3.63 6.28
CA HIS A 11 -22.54 4.13 5.50
C HIS A 11 -22.63 5.66 5.50
N HIS A 12 -22.35 6.30 6.64
CA HIS A 12 -22.63 7.73 6.83
C HIS A 12 -21.40 8.65 6.71
N ARG A 13 -20.20 8.07 6.51
CA ARG A 13 -18.90 8.76 6.48
C ARG A 13 -18.52 9.34 7.85
N ILE A 14 -17.23 9.47 8.11
CA ILE A 14 -16.74 10.14 9.33
C ILE A 14 -16.12 11.48 8.98
N VAL A 15 -16.45 12.52 9.74
CA VAL A 15 -15.69 13.77 9.71
C VAL A 15 -14.55 13.65 10.72
N CYS A 16 -13.32 13.80 10.25
CA CYS A 16 -12.12 13.75 11.07
C CYS A 16 -11.35 15.05 10.93
N HIS A 17 -10.97 15.63 12.07
CA HIS A 17 -10.10 16.78 12.10
C HIS A 17 -8.66 16.32 11.85
N CYS A 18 -8.10 16.70 10.70
CA CYS A 18 -6.76 16.30 10.32
C CYS A 18 -5.71 17.19 11.01
N HIS A 19 -4.47 16.71 11.05
CA HIS A 19 -3.37 17.40 11.75
C HIS A 19 -3.05 18.78 11.15
N ASP A 20 -3.37 18.99 9.88
CA ASP A 20 -3.27 20.25 9.15
C ASP A 20 -4.40 21.24 9.45
N GLY A 21 -5.30 20.91 10.38
CA GLY A 21 -6.41 21.76 10.80
C GLY A 21 -7.62 21.71 9.87
N VAL A 22 -7.62 20.80 8.88
CA VAL A 22 -8.71 20.67 7.90
C VAL A 22 -9.62 19.52 8.29
N ASP A 23 -10.93 19.76 8.29
CA ASP A 23 -11.93 18.70 8.46
C ASP A 23 -12.07 17.91 7.17
N CYS A 24 -11.76 16.61 7.22
CA CYS A 24 -11.86 15.71 6.08
C CYS A 24 -12.98 14.68 6.29
N GLN A 25 -13.76 14.42 5.24
CA GLN A 25 -14.69 13.29 5.22
C GLN A 25 -13.95 12.01 4.83
N LEU A 26 -13.78 11.11 5.79
CA LEU A 26 -13.16 9.81 5.58
C LEU A 26 -14.20 8.78 5.16
N TYR A 27 -13.82 7.99 4.18
CA TYR A 27 -14.52 6.79 3.76
C TYR A 27 -13.63 5.60 4.05
N PRO A 28 -13.95 4.78 5.06
CA PRO A 28 -13.19 3.58 5.31
C PRO A 28 -13.29 2.66 4.08
N GLN A 29 -12.16 2.31 3.48
CA GLN A 29 -12.12 1.30 2.41
C GLN A 29 -11.48 0.04 2.98
N ILE A 30 -12.28 -1.01 3.16
CA ILE A 30 -11.76 -2.30 3.63
C ILE A 30 -11.16 -3.03 2.43
N PHE A 31 -9.84 -3.21 2.45
CA PHE A 31 -9.16 -4.08 1.52
C PHE A 31 -9.09 -5.49 2.10
N THR A 32 -9.89 -6.40 1.56
CA THR A 32 -9.77 -7.84 1.84
C THR A 32 -8.59 -8.40 1.06
N TYR A 33 -7.43 -8.51 1.71
CA TYR A 33 -6.25 -9.17 1.15
C TYR A 33 -6.38 -10.69 1.28
N SER A 34 -7.07 -11.32 0.33
CA SER A 34 -7.28 -12.79 0.30
C SER A 34 -6.11 -13.58 -0.29
N ALA A 35 -4.91 -13.01 -0.30
CA ALA A 35 -3.73 -13.59 -0.94
C ALA A 35 -2.64 -13.83 0.09
N ASN A 36 -2.09 -15.04 0.12
CA ASN A 36 -0.89 -15.36 0.90
C ASN A 36 0.33 -14.63 0.29
N TYR A 37 1.40 -14.39 1.07
CA TYR A 37 2.55 -13.61 0.63
C TYR A 37 3.11 -13.99 -0.77
N PRO A 38 3.19 -15.27 -1.16
CA PRO A 38 3.59 -15.65 -2.53
C PRO A 38 2.63 -15.17 -3.62
N GLU A 39 1.31 -15.23 -3.38
CA GLU A 39 0.29 -14.73 -4.30
C GLU A 39 0.34 -13.20 -4.39
N LYS A 40 0.64 -12.49 -3.30
CA LYS A 40 0.86 -11.04 -3.32
C LYS A 40 2.07 -10.66 -4.18
N VAL A 41 3.17 -11.40 -4.03
CA VAL A 41 4.39 -11.19 -4.83
C VAL A 41 4.12 -11.44 -6.31
N LEU A 42 3.33 -12.47 -6.63
CA LEU A 42 2.90 -12.76 -8.01
C LEU A 42 1.99 -11.66 -8.59
N ILE A 43 0.97 -11.20 -7.84
CA ILE A 43 0.04 -10.13 -8.25
C ILE A 43 0.78 -8.81 -8.47
N ALA A 44 1.76 -8.50 -7.62
CA ALA A 44 2.59 -7.31 -7.77
C ALA A 44 3.62 -7.42 -8.91
N THR A 45 3.64 -8.53 -9.67
CA THR A 45 4.63 -8.84 -10.71
C THR A 45 6.07 -8.82 -10.20
N VAL A 46 6.25 -9.03 -8.88
CA VAL A 46 7.56 -9.05 -8.25
C VAL A 46 8.16 -10.45 -8.43
N GLN A 47 9.36 -10.53 -8.99
CA GLN A 47 10.03 -11.81 -9.20
C GLN A 47 10.64 -12.31 -7.88
N ASN A 48 9.91 -13.06 -7.05
CA ASN A 48 10.41 -13.51 -5.73
C ASN A 48 11.77 -14.22 -5.79
N MET A 49 11.96 -15.09 -6.79
CA MET A 49 13.17 -15.91 -6.98
C MET A 49 14.11 -15.36 -8.07
N GLY A 50 13.80 -14.19 -8.65
CA GLY A 50 14.66 -13.55 -9.64
C GLY A 50 15.75 -12.68 -9.01
N GLU A 51 16.81 -12.41 -9.76
CA GLU A 51 17.85 -11.45 -9.37
C GLU A 51 17.34 -10.01 -9.35
N CYS A 52 16.35 -9.68 -10.19
CA CYS A 52 15.72 -8.37 -10.28
C CYS A 52 14.34 -8.33 -9.60
N LEU A 53 13.83 -7.12 -9.33
CA LEU A 53 12.50 -6.93 -8.73
C LEU A 53 11.36 -7.38 -9.64
N CYS A 54 11.48 -7.19 -10.96
CA CYS A 54 10.43 -7.43 -11.93
C CYS A 54 11.02 -7.86 -13.29
N PRO A 55 10.22 -8.43 -14.22
CA PRO A 55 10.72 -8.87 -15.54
C PRO A 55 11.36 -7.76 -16.38
N CYS A 56 10.92 -6.51 -16.18
CA CYS A 56 11.44 -5.35 -16.92
C CYS A 56 12.60 -4.66 -16.19
N CYS A 57 12.82 -4.97 -14.92
CA CYS A 57 13.75 -4.27 -14.06
C CYS A 57 15.18 -4.76 -14.33
N LEU A 58 16.12 -3.84 -14.53
CA LEU A 58 17.55 -4.16 -14.73
C LEU A 58 18.38 -4.07 -13.43
N ILE A 59 17.79 -3.52 -12.37
CA ILE A 59 18.46 -3.33 -11.09
C ILE A 59 18.32 -4.60 -10.23
N PRO A 60 19.43 -5.19 -9.75
CA PRO A 60 19.38 -6.37 -8.92
C PRO A 60 18.86 -6.05 -7.51
N LYS A 61 18.26 -7.04 -6.86
CA LYS A 61 17.69 -6.92 -5.51
C LYS A 61 18.71 -6.47 -4.47
N SER A 62 19.98 -6.84 -4.65
CA SER A 62 21.08 -6.42 -3.79
C SER A 62 21.23 -4.90 -3.70
N ARG A 63 20.72 -4.14 -4.68
CA ARG A 63 20.79 -2.67 -4.73
C ARG A 63 19.49 -1.97 -4.34
N ILE A 64 18.44 -2.70 -3.96
CA ILE A 64 17.14 -2.10 -3.57
C ILE A 64 17.29 -1.11 -2.42
N HIS A 65 18.20 -1.38 -1.48
CA HIS A 65 18.48 -0.49 -0.35
C HIS A 65 19.01 0.90 -0.77
N GLN A 66 19.32 1.09 -2.05
CA GLN A 66 19.82 2.35 -2.62
C GLN A 66 18.74 3.10 -3.41
N ILE A 67 17.50 2.59 -3.46
CA ILE A 67 16.36 3.30 -4.07
C ILE A 67 15.99 4.50 -3.21
N ALA A 68 15.53 5.58 -3.85
CA ALA A 68 15.10 6.83 -3.22
C ALA A 68 16.26 7.53 -2.47
N THR A 69 17.48 7.37 -2.97
CA THR A 69 18.62 8.17 -2.52
C THR A 69 18.61 9.53 -3.19
N GLU A 70 19.46 10.46 -2.73
CA GLU A 70 19.60 11.78 -3.37
C GLU A 70 19.91 11.69 -4.87
N ARG A 71 20.54 10.59 -5.31
CA ARG A 71 20.81 10.32 -6.73
C ARG A 71 19.55 10.11 -7.58
N ASP A 72 18.41 9.82 -6.96
CA ASP A 72 17.13 9.57 -7.62
C ASP A 72 16.21 10.82 -7.65
N MET A 73 16.54 11.90 -6.93
CA MET A 73 15.68 13.08 -6.76
C MET A 73 15.90 14.18 -7.82
N LEU A 74 16.03 13.81 -9.11
CA LEU A 74 16.13 14.80 -10.19
C LEU A 74 14.89 15.69 -10.32
#